data_AF-A0A167MK01-F1
#
_entry.id   AF-A0A167MK01-F1
#
_cell.length_a   1.000
_cell.length_b   1.000
_cell.length_c   1.000
_cell.angle_alpha   90.00
_cell.angle_beta   90.00
_cell.angle_gamma   90.00
#
_symmetry.space_group_name_H-M   'P 1'
#
loop_
_entity.id
_entity.type
_entity.pdbx_description
1 polymer ?
#
loop_
_entity_poly.entity_id
_entity_poly.type
_entity_poly.pdbx_seq_one_letter_code
_entity_poly.pdbx_strand_id
1 'polypeptide(L)'
;NLPREERNKAENVILVGLMPGPKEASTDEINNYLRPLVDELMLLYKGITIDTYNCSGALVRAALLMVACDIPAARKTCGFTSHNSTCACYKCNCQFARVDGTTAVNYFGLKFLEWVGRTKEENRRHANLWKNAKTLIERKQLEIENGVCWSELHRLVYFEPVRATIIDPMHNLFLGTAK
;
A
#
# COMPACT_ATOMS: atom_id res chain seq x y z
N ASN A 1 19.72 -10.24 0.63
CA ASN A 1 19.60 -8.77 0.58
C ASN A 1 20.93 -8.17 0.24
N LEU A 2 20.98 -7.25 -0.73
CA LEU A 2 22.20 -6.54 -1.11
C LEU A 2 22.63 -5.55 -0.01
N PRO A 3 23.94 -5.27 0.11
CA PRO A 3 24.45 -4.22 0.99
C PRO A 3 23.84 -2.84 0.67
N ARG A 4 23.91 -1.90 1.63
CA ARG A 4 23.24 -0.58 1.52
C ARG A 4 23.77 0.23 0.33
N GLU A 5 25.06 0.12 0.08
CA GLU A 5 25.83 0.73 -1.00
C GLU A 5 25.47 0.17 -2.39
N GLU A 6 24.91 -1.04 -2.45
CA GLU A 6 24.58 -1.72 -3.71
C GLU A 6 23.09 -1.68 -4.05
N ARG A 7 22.20 -1.79 -3.04
CA ARG A 7 20.78 -2.08 -3.25
C ARG A 7 20.00 -1.03 -4.05
N ASN A 8 20.50 0.21 -4.12
CA ASN A 8 19.87 1.32 -4.83
C ASN A 8 20.59 1.67 -6.14
N LYS A 9 21.61 0.91 -6.55
CA LYS A 9 22.27 1.11 -7.84
C LYS A 9 21.34 0.70 -8.99
N ALA A 10 21.49 1.34 -10.14
CA ALA A 10 20.61 1.12 -11.29
C ALA A 10 20.61 -0.35 -11.75
N GLU A 11 21.74 -1.04 -11.70
CA GLU A 11 21.85 -2.46 -12.04
C GLU A 11 21.07 -3.41 -11.11
N ASN A 12 20.71 -2.94 -9.91
CA ASN A 12 19.96 -3.70 -8.91
C ASN A 12 18.49 -3.27 -8.79
N VAL A 13 18.05 -2.34 -9.66
CA VAL A 13 16.68 -1.84 -9.70
C VAL A 13 16.03 -2.29 -10.99
N ILE A 14 14.90 -2.99 -10.87
CA ILE A 14 14.11 -3.45 -12.01
C ILE A 14 12.91 -2.53 -12.16
N LEU A 15 12.80 -1.87 -13.33
CA LEU A 15 11.61 -1.11 -13.68
C LEU A 15 10.49 -2.08 -14.06
N VAL A 16 9.48 -2.19 -13.20
CA VAL A 16 8.35 -3.11 -13.38
C VAL A 16 7.14 -2.48 -14.09
N GLY A 17 7.10 -1.16 -14.20
CA GLY A 17 6.00 -0.46 -14.84
C GLY A 17 6.19 1.05 -14.86
N LEU A 18 5.52 1.70 -15.82
CA LEU A 18 5.54 3.15 -16.00
C LEU A 18 4.10 3.65 -16.20
N MET A 19 3.65 4.55 -15.34
CA MET A 19 2.34 5.18 -15.45
C MET A 19 2.46 6.54 -16.16
N PRO A 20 1.62 6.84 -17.16
CA PRO A 20 1.66 8.10 -17.86
C PRO A 20 1.19 9.26 -16.96
N GLY A 21 1.88 10.40 -17.05
CA GLY A 21 1.40 11.67 -16.50
C GLY A 21 0.40 12.37 -17.43
N PRO A 22 0.03 13.65 -17.19
CA PRO A 22 0.60 14.57 -16.20
C PRO A 22 -0.15 14.59 -14.85
N LYS A 23 -1.30 13.91 -14.77
CA LYS A 23 -2.13 13.88 -13.55
C LYS A 23 -1.72 12.72 -12.66
N GLU A 24 -1.91 12.89 -11.36
CA GLU A 24 -1.71 11.82 -10.40
C GLU A 24 -2.72 10.69 -10.66
N ALA A 25 -2.22 9.45 -10.74
CA ALA A 25 -3.06 8.29 -10.97
C ALA A 25 -4.06 8.08 -9.82
N SER A 26 -5.27 7.67 -10.19
CA SER A 26 -6.30 7.19 -9.27
C SER A 26 -5.94 5.80 -8.73
N THR A 27 -6.60 5.39 -7.64
CA THR A 27 -6.43 4.05 -7.06
C THR A 27 -6.77 2.94 -8.07
N ASP A 28 -7.82 3.13 -8.87
CA ASP A 28 -8.24 2.15 -9.88
C ASP A 28 -7.20 2.04 -11.02
N GLU A 29 -6.65 3.16 -11.48
CA GLU A 29 -5.56 3.16 -12.46
C GLU A 29 -4.33 2.44 -11.91
N ILE A 30 -3.87 2.79 -10.69
CA ILE A 30 -2.74 2.11 -10.04
C ILE A 30 -2.99 0.60 -9.96
N ASN A 31 -4.19 0.18 -9.60
CA ASN A 31 -4.55 -1.24 -9.58
C ASN A 31 -4.41 -1.92 -10.95
N ASN A 32 -4.80 -1.27 -12.04
CA ASN A 32 -4.62 -1.81 -13.38
C ASN A 32 -3.13 -2.03 -13.72
N TYR A 33 -2.26 -1.11 -13.31
CA TYR A 33 -0.80 -1.23 -13.50
C TYR A 33 -0.15 -2.26 -12.56
N LEU A 34 -0.66 -2.41 -11.35
CA LEU A 34 -0.15 -3.40 -10.39
C LEU A 34 -0.55 -4.84 -10.74
N ARG A 35 -1.69 -5.03 -11.41
CA ARG A 35 -2.20 -6.37 -11.76
C ARG A 35 -1.16 -7.30 -12.41
N PRO A 36 -0.47 -6.93 -13.51
CA PRO A 36 0.52 -7.82 -14.14
C PRO A 36 1.68 -8.18 -13.19
N LEU A 37 2.20 -7.20 -12.45
CA LEU A 37 3.23 -7.44 -11.43
C LEU A 37 2.75 -8.42 -10.34
N VAL A 38 1.52 -8.24 -9.86
CA VAL A 38 0.92 -9.12 -8.85
C VAL A 38 0.71 -10.53 -9.39
N ASP A 39 0.29 -10.67 -10.65
CA ASP A 39 0.14 -11.97 -11.32
C ASP A 39 1.47 -12.72 -11.38
N GLU A 40 2.55 -12.05 -11.78
CA GLU A 40 3.90 -12.62 -11.77
C GLU A 40 4.39 -12.97 -10.36
N LEU A 41 4.19 -12.07 -9.38
CA LEU A 41 4.59 -12.31 -8.00
C LEU A 41 3.87 -13.51 -7.37
N MET A 42 2.62 -13.78 -7.74
CA MET A 42 1.91 -14.98 -7.28
C MET A 42 2.52 -16.26 -7.88
N LEU A 43 2.97 -16.24 -9.13
CA LEU A 43 3.68 -17.36 -9.75
C LEU A 43 5.04 -17.56 -9.10
N LEU A 44 5.82 -16.49 -8.95
CA LEU A 44 7.13 -16.49 -8.31
C LEU A 44 7.06 -16.95 -6.86
N TYR A 45 5.99 -16.63 -6.13
CA TYR A 45 5.85 -17.08 -4.74
C TYR A 45 5.70 -18.61 -4.63
N LYS A 46 5.01 -19.24 -5.59
CA LYS A 46 4.95 -20.72 -5.69
C LYS A 46 6.31 -21.30 -6.09
N GLY A 47 7.01 -20.58 -6.96
CA GLY A 47 8.31 -20.91 -7.50
C GLY A 47 8.21 -21.31 -8.96
N ILE A 48 9.18 -20.85 -9.75
CA ILE A 48 9.33 -21.18 -11.15
C ILE A 48 10.71 -21.78 -11.38
N THR A 49 10.80 -22.67 -12.35
CA THR A 49 12.07 -23.25 -12.79
C THR A 49 12.60 -22.41 -13.94
N ILE A 50 13.80 -21.85 -13.79
CA ILE A 50 14.47 -21.08 -14.85
C ILE A 50 15.89 -21.58 -15.05
N ASP A 51 16.37 -21.46 -16.29
CA ASP A 51 17.78 -21.64 -16.58
C ASP A 51 18.53 -20.37 -16.20
N THR A 52 19.52 -20.53 -15.33
CA THR A 52 20.45 -19.47 -14.92
C THR A 52 21.79 -19.68 -15.61
N TYR A 53 22.64 -18.65 -15.60
CA TYR A 53 23.97 -18.71 -16.21
C TYR A 53 24.80 -19.93 -15.74
N ASN A 54 24.67 -20.35 -14.48
CA ASN A 54 25.46 -21.44 -13.89
C ASN A 54 24.66 -22.73 -13.61
N CYS A 55 23.34 -22.72 -13.74
CA CYS A 55 22.49 -23.84 -13.38
C CYS A 55 21.24 -23.86 -14.25
N SER A 56 21.09 -24.92 -15.04
CA SER A 56 19.84 -25.22 -15.72
C SER A 56 18.82 -25.77 -14.72
N GLY A 57 17.58 -25.32 -14.84
CA GLY A 57 16.49 -25.79 -14.00
C GLY A 57 16.52 -25.30 -12.55
N ALA A 58 17.08 -24.11 -12.27
CA ALA A 58 17.08 -23.54 -10.93
C ALA A 58 15.66 -23.16 -10.49
N LEU A 59 15.24 -23.62 -9.31
CA LEU A 59 13.97 -23.20 -8.69
C LEU A 59 14.14 -21.81 -8.07
N VAL A 60 13.46 -20.82 -8.63
CA VAL A 60 13.50 -19.43 -8.17
C VAL A 60 12.16 -19.03 -7.56
N ARG A 61 12.24 -18.35 -6.41
CA ARG A 61 11.10 -17.77 -5.71
C ARG A 61 11.33 -16.29 -5.44
N ALA A 62 10.26 -15.51 -5.51
CA ALA A 62 10.29 -14.10 -5.14
C ALA A 62 9.05 -13.74 -4.31
N ALA A 63 9.21 -12.75 -3.43
CA ALA A 63 8.13 -12.22 -2.62
C ALA A 63 8.33 -10.70 -2.46
N LEU A 64 7.23 -9.95 -2.58
CA LEU A 64 7.22 -8.53 -2.22
C LEU A 64 7.30 -8.38 -0.70
N LEU A 65 8.35 -7.72 -0.21
CA LEU A 65 8.55 -7.52 1.23
C LEU A 65 7.91 -6.24 1.77
N MET A 66 8.01 -5.14 1.01
CA MET A 66 7.60 -3.81 1.48
C MET A 66 7.30 -2.86 0.32
N VAL A 67 6.45 -1.88 0.59
CA VAL A 67 6.16 -0.74 -0.29
C VAL A 67 6.72 0.51 0.37
N ALA A 68 7.60 1.20 -0.35
CA ALA A 68 8.27 2.42 0.09
C ALA A 68 7.95 3.54 -0.91
N CYS A 69 7.10 4.48 -0.48
CA CYS A 69 6.67 5.62 -1.28
C CYS A 69 6.40 6.82 -0.36
N ASP A 70 6.16 8.00 -0.95
CA ASP A 70 5.54 9.10 -0.22
C ASP A 70 4.13 8.70 0.30
N ILE A 71 3.57 9.50 1.20
CA ILE A 71 2.26 9.19 1.80
C ILE A 71 1.16 9.00 0.73
N PRO A 72 0.94 9.93 -0.22
CA PRO A 72 -0.12 9.80 -1.21
C PRO A 72 -0.03 8.50 -2.02
N ALA A 73 1.15 8.19 -2.58
CA ALA A 73 1.34 6.97 -3.36
C ALA A 73 1.21 5.72 -2.48
N ALA A 74 1.79 5.72 -1.27
CA ALA A 74 1.67 4.59 -0.35
C ALA A 74 0.21 4.26 -0.03
N ARG A 75 -0.66 5.28 0.13
CA ARG A 75 -2.09 5.07 0.41
C ARG A 75 -2.79 4.40 -0.76
N LYS A 76 -2.61 4.92 -1.97
CA LYS A 76 -3.27 4.37 -3.16
C LYS A 76 -2.74 2.97 -3.51
N THR A 77 -1.42 2.78 -3.51
CA THR A 77 -0.77 1.50 -3.81
C THR A 77 -1.18 0.40 -2.83
N CYS A 78 -1.33 0.72 -1.54
CA CYS A 78 -1.61 -0.28 -0.50
C CYS A 78 -3.09 -0.38 -0.12
N GLY A 79 -3.99 0.40 -0.75
CA GLY A 79 -5.43 0.33 -0.51
C GLY A 79 -5.88 1.00 0.80
N PHE A 80 -5.30 2.15 1.14
CA PHE A 80 -5.69 2.96 2.29
C PHE A 80 -6.26 4.30 1.85
N THR A 81 -7.14 4.88 2.67
CA THR A 81 -7.65 6.23 2.42
C THR A 81 -6.57 7.29 2.62
N SER A 82 -6.80 8.47 2.03
CA SER A 82 -5.85 9.58 2.06
C SER A 82 -5.53 10.07 3.48
N HIS A 83 -4.46 10.83 3.62
CA HIS A 83 -4.08 11.48 4.87
C HIS A 83 -5.14 12.47 5.38
N ASN A 84 -6.04 12.96 4.53
CA ASN A 84 -7.12 13.85 4.96
C ASN A 84 -8.44 13.08 5.20
N SER A 85 -8.38 11.76 5.41
CA SER A 85 -9.54 10.92 5.79
C SER A 85 -9.78 10.96 7.30
N THR A 86 -11.01 10.75 7.74
CA THR A 86 -11.29 10.47 9.16
C THR A 86 -10.55 9.21 9.64
N CYS A 87 -10.23 8.28 8.76
CA CYS A 87 -9.34 7.14 9.02
C CYS A 87 -7.92 7.38 8.46
N ALA A 88 -7.27 8.49 8.83
CA ALA A 88 -5.99 8.90 8.26
C ALA A 88 -4.81 7.95 8.55
N CYS A 89 -4.82 7.24 9.68
CA CYS A 89 -3.75 6.30 10.02
C CYS A 89 -3.99 4.94 9.34
N TYR A 90 -2.98 4.40 8.64
CA TYR A 90 -3.06 3.06 8.06
C TYR A 90 -2.63 1.94 9.03
N LYS A 91 -2.00 2.31 10.15
CA LYS A 91 -1.52 1.36 11.19
C LYS A 91 -2.58 1.05 12.24
N CYS A 92 -3.53 1.97 12.50
CA CYS A 92 -4.57 1.80 13.51
C CYS A 92 -5.96 2.03 12.93
N ASN A 93 -6.99 1.66 13.69
CA ASN A 93 -8.39 1.84 13.33
C ASN A 93 -9.01 3.11 13.95
N CYS A 94 -8.19 4.04 14.44
CA CYS A 94 -8.68 5.29 15.03
C CYS A 94 -9.37 6.17 13.98
N GLN A 95 -10.55 6.67 14.34
CA GLN A 95 -11.22 7.73 13.62
C GLN A 95 -10.90 9.08 14.24
N PHE A 96 -10.54 10.03 13.40
CA PHE A 96 -10.16 11.38 13.75
C PHE A 96 -11.30 12.34 13.39
N ALA A 97 -11.65 13.21 14.34
CA ALA A 97 -12.62 14.26 14.10
C ALA A 97 -12.07 15.28 13.09
N ARG A 98 -12.97 16.06 12.48
CA ARG A 98 -12.58 17.26 11.72
C ARG A 98 -12.36 18.41 12.69
N VAL A 99 -11.52 19.38 12.29
CA VAL A 99 -11.46 20.67 12.96
C VAL A 99 -12.69 21.49 12.56
N ASP A 100 -13.42 22.01 13.54
CA ASP A 100 -14.66 22.76 13.34
C ASP A 100 -14.50 23.88 12.31
N GLY A 101 -15.43 23.96 11.36
CA GLY A 101 -15.42 24.95 10.29
C GLY A 101 -14.37 24.71 9.19
N THR A 102 -13.63 23.60 9.22
CA THR A 102 -12.61 23.28 8.20
C THR A 102 -12.75 21.85 7.66
N THR A 103 -12.02 21.56 6.58
CA THR A 103 -11.87 20.20 6.06
C THR A 103 -10.65 19.48 6.65
N ALA A 104 -9.91 20.08 7.58
CA ALA A 104 -8.71 19.47 8.16
C ALA A 104 -9.08 18.39 9.20
N VAL A 105 -8.30 17.32 9.24
CA VAL A 105 -8.40 16.30 10.28
C VAL A 105 -7.72 16.78 11.56
N ASN A 106 -8.40 16.62 12.69
CA ASN A 106 -7.88 16.94 14.00
C ASN A 106 -7.07 15.77 14.56
N TYR A 107 -5.75 15.96 14.64
CA TYR A 107 -4.80 14.98 15.21
C TYR A 107 -4.46 15.23 16.69
N PHE A 108 -5.05 16.25 17.32
CA PHE A 108 -4.81 16.54 18.73
C PHE A 108 -5.45 15.49 19.65
N GLY A 109 -4.92 15.35 20.87
CA GLY A 109 -5.50 14.48 21.89
C GLY A 109 -5.28 12.99 21.67
N LEU A 110 -4.33 12.61 20.79
CA LEU A 110 -3.92 11.22 20.58
C LEU A 110 -3.40 10.61 21.88
N LYS A 111 -4.12 9.59 22.38
CA LYS A 111 -3.68 8.77 23.51
C LYS A 111 -3.18 7.43 23.00
N PHE A 112 -1.85 7.24 23.05
CA PHE A 112 -1.21 6.01 22.58
C PHE A 112 -1.73 4.73 23.27
N LEU A 113 -2.23 4.84 24.50
CA LEU A 113 -2.80 3.71 25.23
C LEU A 113 -4.15 3.25 24.66
N GLU A 114 -4.86 4.11 23.93
CA GLU A 114 -6.17 3.81 23.31
C GLU A 114 -6.02 3.35 21.85
N TRP A 115 -4.78 3.17 21.36
CA TRP A 115 -4.54 2.76 19.98
C TRP A 115 -4.86 1.28 19.76
N VAL A 116 -5.91 1.05 18.96
CA VAL A 116 -6.23 -0.27 18.43
C VAL A 116 -5.55 -0.43 17.07
N GLY A 117 -4.52 -1.27 17.02
CA GLY A 117 -3.81 -1.60 15.78
C GLY A 117 -4.71 -2.29 14.78
N ARG A 118 -4.53 -1.98 13.49
CA ARG A 118 -5.25 -2.63 12.40
C ARG A 118 -4.67 -4.02 12.17
N THR A 119 -5.50 -5.04 12.22
CA THR A 119 -5.04 -6.41 11.95
C THR A 119 -5.02 -6.71 10.45
N LYS A 120 -4.27 -7.76 10.05
CA LYS A 120 -4.24 -8.25 8.67
C LYS A 120 -5.63 -8.71 8.23
N GLU A 121 -6.31 -9.44 9.10
CA GLU A 121 -7.61 -10.07 8.86
C GLU A 121 -8.68 -9.01 8.65
N GLU A 122 -8.72 -7.98 9.51
CA GLU A 122 -9.63 -6.84 9.37
C GLU A 122 -9.36 -6.05 8.08
N ASN A 123 -8.10 -5.71 7.81
CA ASN A 123 -7.73 -5.00 6.59
C ASN A 123 -8.19 -5.75 5.35
N ARG A 124 -7.94 -7.06 5.28
CA ARG A 124 -8.37 -7.89 4.17
C ARG A 124 -9.88 -8.02 4.07
N ARG A 125 -10.59 -8.12 5.20
CA ARG A 125 -12.05 -8.13 5.24
C ARG A 125 -12.62 -6.82 4.68
N HIS A 126 -12.14 -5.67 5.14
CA HIS A 126 -12.59 -4.36 4.68
C HIS A 126 -12.30 -4.12 3.19
N ALA A 127 -11.10 -4.51 2.72
CA ALA A 127 -10.75 -4.41 1.31
C ALA A 127 -11.67 -5.27 0.42
N ASN A 128 -12.03 -6.49 0.86
CA ASN A 128 -12.96 -7.34 0.12
C ASN A 128 -14.39 -6.80 0.13
N LEU A 129 -14.86 -6.25 1.25
CA LEU A 129 -16.16 -5.56 1.30
C LEU A 129 -16.21 -4.42 0.28
N TRP A 130 -15.16 -3.60 0.25
CA TRP A 130 -15.04 -2.50 -0.73
C TRP A 130 -15.01 -3.02 -2.18
N LYS A 131 -14.26 -4.09 -2.44
CA LYS A 131 -14.18 -4.69 -3.79
C LYS A 131 -15.54 -5.19 -4.28
N ASN A 132 -16.28 -5.83 -3.38
CA ASN A 132 -17.57 -6.46 -3.68
C ASN A 132 -18.75 -5.49 -3.64
N ALA A 133 -18.56 -4.28 -3.10
CA ALA A 133 -19.55 -3.22 -3.11
C ALA A 133 -19.96 -2.89 -4.56
N LYS A 134 -21.26 -2.79 -4.79
CA LYS A 134 -21.85 -2.66 -6.13
C LYS A 134 -21.94 -1.21 -6.60
N THR A 135 -21.95 -0.28 -5.66
CA THR A 135 -22.15 1.15 -5.95
C THR A 135 -20.97 1.99 -5.48
N LEU A 136 -20.74 3.11 -6.17
CA LEU A 136 -19.73 4.07 -5.75
C LEU A 136 -20.07 4.72 -4.40
N ILE A 137 -21.36 4.82 -4.07
CA ILE A 137 -21.83 5.36 -2.78
C ILE A 137 -21.44 4.41 -1.64
N GLU A 138 -21.71 3.12 -1.81
CA GLU A 138 -21.34 2.08 -0.85
C GLU A 138 -19.81 2.01 -0.65
N ARG A 139 -19.03 2.08 -1.74
CA ARG A 139 -17.56 2.13 -1.65
C ARG A 139 -17.07 3.33 -0.84
N LYS A 140 -17.61 4.52 -1.09
CA LYS A 140 -17.27 5.73 -0.33
C LYS A 140 -17.64 5.60 1.14
N GLN A 141 -18.79 5.02 1.46
CA GLN A 141 -19.20 4.78 2.84
C GLN A 141 -18.21 3.83 3.55
N LEU A 142 -17.84 2.72 2.90
CA LEU A 142 -16.86 1.78 3.44
C LEU A 142 -15.47 2.40 3.62
N GLU A 143 -15.05 3.30 2.73
CA GLU A 143 -13.80 4.06 2.88
C GLU A 143 -13.83 4.97 4.11
N ILE A 144 -14.94 5.68 4.36
CA ILE A 144 -15.09 6.56 5.52
C ILE A 144 -15.06 5.75 6.82
N GLU A 145 -15.78 4.63 6.85
CA GLU A 145 -15.90 3.78 8.04
C GLU A 145 -14.60 3.05 8.37
N ASN A 146 -13.96 2.48 7.35
CA ASN A 146 -12.89 1.50 7.54
C ASN A 146 -11.49 2.03 7.16
N GLY A 147 -11.41 3.11 6.38
CA GLY A 147 -10.14 3.66 5.90
C GLY A 147 -9.37 2.75 4.94
N VAL A 148 -10.08 1.87 4.23
CA VAL A 148 -9.50 0.84 3.35
C VAL A 148 -10.29 0.77 2.04
N CYS A 149 -9.56 0.62 0.93
CA CYS A 149 -10.07 0.27 -0.38
C CYS A 149 -9.32 -0.95 -0.93
N TRP A 150 -9.81 -1.53 -2.03
CA TRP A 150 -9.11 -2.65 -2.65
C TRP A 150 -7.81 -2.19 -3.32
N SER A 151 -6.74 -2.95 -3.09
CA SER A 151 -5.51 -2.89 -3.87
C SER A 151 -5.20 -4.28 -4.43
N GLU A 152 -4.64 -4.37 -5.64
CA GLU A 152 -4.18 -5.65 -6.21
C GLU A 152 -3.17 -6.37 -5.30
N LEU A 153 -2.43 -5.65 -4.45
CA LEU A 153 -1.54 -6.25 -3.45
C LEU A 153 -2.28 -7.15 -2.45
N HIS A 154 -3.59 -6.96 -2.24
CA HIS A 154 -4.41 -7.84 -1.37
C HIS A 154 -4.56 -9.26 -1.93
N ARG A 155 -4.20 -9.51 -3.19
CA ARG A 155 -4.16 -10.86 -3.78
C ARG A 155 -2.96 -11.67 -3.26
N LEU A 156 -1.87 -11.00 -2.87
CA LEU A 156 -0.68 -11.64 -2.32
C LEU A 156 -0.95 -12.11 -0.88
N VAL A 157 -1.18 -13.41 -0.68
CA VAL A 157 -1.56 -13.99 0.64
C VAL A 157 -0.49 -13.76 1.72
N TYR A 158 0.77 -13.67 1.32
CA TYR A 158 1.90 -13.42 2.21
C TYR A 158 2.12 -11.93 2.52
N PHE A 159 1.51 -11.02 1.76
CA PHE A 159 1.73 -9.60 1.91
C PHE A 159 0.72 -9.01 2.90
N GLU A 160 1.22 -8.21 3.84
CA GLU A 160 0.40 -7.58 4.87
C GLU A 160 0.51 -6.05 4.74
N PRO A 161 -0.43 -5.39 4.04
CA PRO A 161 -0.33 -3.95 3.75
C PRO A 161 -0.06 -3.11 5.00
N VAL A 162 -0.73 -3.42 6.11
CA VAL A 162 -0.56 -2.69 7.37
C VAL A 162 0.89 -2.69 7.86
N ARG A 163 1.63 -3.79 7.70
CA ARG A 163 3.03 -3.92 8.15
C ARG A 163 4.02 -3.53 7.06
N ALA A 164 3.74 -3.92 5.83
CA ALA A 164 4.63 -3.84 4.69
C ALA A 164 4.64 -2.46 4.02
N THR A 165 3.61 -1.62 4.22
CA THR A 165 3.71 -0.20 3.90
C THR A 165 4.60 0.48 4.93
N ILE A 166 5.76 0.96 4.48
CA ILE A 166 6.70 1.67 5.34
C ILE A 166 6.53 3.18 5.22
N ILE A 167 6.90 3.88 6.29
CA ILE A 167 7.00 5.33 6.28
C ILE A 167 8.31 5.68 5.60
N ASP A 168 8.25 6.47 4.52
CA ASP A 168 9.45 7.08 3.96
C ASP A 168 9.85 8.31 4.80
N PRO A 169 10.90 8.22 5.63
CA PRO A 169 11.27 9.34 6.50
C PRO A 169 11.74 10.56 5.70
N MET A 170 12.31 10.38 4.50
CA MET A 170 12.83 11.49 3.70
C MET A 170 11.71 12.45 3.31
N HIS A 171 10.68 11.92 2.65
CA HIS A 171 9.56 12.74 2.20
C HIS A 171 8.71 13.20 3.39
N ASN A 172 8.41 12.30 4.33
CA ASN A 172 7.41 12.58 5.35
C ASN A 172 7.93 13.43 6.50
N LEU A 173 9.21 13.30 6.89
CA LEU A 173 9.80 14.03 8.02
C LEU A 173 10.66 15.21 7.57
N PHE A 174 11.51 15.02 6.56
CA PHE A 174 12.49 16.04 6.17
C PHE A 174 11.95 17.03 5.13
N LEU A 175 11.13 16.56 4.18
CA LEU A 175 10.55 17.42 3.13
C LEU A 175 9.15 17.95 3.49
N GLY A 176 8.52 17.42 4.54
CA GLY A 176 7.24 17.90 5.05
C GLY A 176 6.06 17.67 4.10
N THR A 177 6.07 16.58 3.31
CA THR A 177 4.91 16.20 2.49
C THR A 177 3.71 15.72 3.31
N ALA A 178 3.89 15.55 4.63
CA ALA A 178 2.85 15.28 5.61
C ALA A 178 2.22 16.56 6.20
N LYS A 179 2.19 17.66 5.46
CA LYS A 179 1.50 18.91 5.84
C LYS A 179 0.05 18.90 5.41
#